data_AF-A0A2M8S928-F1
#
_entry.id   AF-A0A2M8S928-F1
#
_cell.length_a   1.000
_cell.length_b   1.000
_cell.length_c   1.000
_cell.angle_alpha   90.00
_cell.angle_beta   90.00
_cell.angle_gamma   90.00
#
_symmetry.space_group_name_H-M   'P 1'
#
loop_
_entity.id
_entity.type
_entity.pdbx_description
1 polymer ?
#
loop_
_entity_poly.entity_id
_entity_poly.type
_entity_poly.pdbx_seq_one_letter_code
_entity_poly.pdbx_strand_id
1 'polypeptide(L)'
;MEPDQREEMLQRLRSAAGHLNAVIEMVTAGAPCEQVLRQSGAVQAALRAAGIRMLVCQARRSGAIFVESSRLEEREAELKRLCELYSILIRYSNQTVDDIT
;
A
#
# COMPACT_ATOMS: atom_id res chain seq x y z
N MET A 1 10.20 8.22 -9.37
CA MET A 1 9.03 7.49 -9.86
C MET A 1 8.75 8.11 -11.21
N GLU A 2 8.84 7.30 -12.26
CA GLU A 2 8.70 7.77 -13.63
C GLU A 2 7.26 8.25 -13.91
N PRO A 3 7.04 9.11 -14.91
CA PRO A 3 5.71 9.65 -15.22
C PRO A 3 4.62 8.59 -15.36
N ASP A 4 4.89 7.50 -16.08
CA ASP A 4 3.93 6.42 -16.31
C ASP A 4 3.59 5.67 -15.02
N GLN A 5 4.60 5.48 -14.14
CA GLN A 5 4.43 4.83 -12.84
C GLN A 5 3.58 5.70 -11.90
N ARG A 6 3.73 7.03 -12.00
CA ARG A 6 2.95 7.99 -11.22
C ARG A 6 1.49 8.00 -11.66
N GLU A 7 1.20 8.01 -12.96
CA GLU A 7 -0.19 7.98 -13.45
C GLU A 7 -0.86 6.65 -13.07
N GLU A 8 -0.15 5.54 -13.23
CA GLU A 8 -0.61 4.22 -12.80
C GLU A 8 -0.97 4.19 -11.30
N MET A 9 -0.17 4.86 -10.47
CA MET A 9 -0.41 4.99 -9.03
C MET A 9 -1.63 5.84 -8.72
N LEU A 10 -1.76 7.00 -9.39
CA LEU A 10 -2.90 7.89 -9.24
C LEU A 10 -4.21 7.19 -9.60
N GLN A 11 -4.22 6.38 -10.66
CA GLN A 11 -5.40 5.63 -11.05
C GLN A 11 -5.86 4.64 -9.97
N ARG A 12 -4.92 3.96 -9.29
CA ARG A 12 -5.24 3.04 -8.18
C ARG A 12 -5.73 3.79 -6.94
N LEU A 13 -5.10 4.91 -6.60
CA LEU A 13 -5.52 5.73 -5.47
C LEU A 13 -6.92 6.32 -5.69
N ARG A 14 -7.25 6.74 -6.92
CA ARG A 14 -8.60 7.17 -7.30
C ARG A 14 -9.63 6.04 -7.13
N SER A 15 -9.28 4.80 -7.50
CA SER A 15 -10.14 3.64 -7.27
C SER A 15 -10.36 3.37 -5.77
N ALA A 16 -9.31 3.43 -4.94
CA ALA A 16 -9.44 3.30 -3.49
C ALA A 16 -10.32 4.41 -2.88
N ALA A 17 -10.17 5.65 -3.35
CA ALA A 17 -11.01 6.77 -2.95
C ALA A 17 -12.49 6.56 -3.33
N GLY A 18 -12.76 6.00 -4.52
CA GLY A 18 -14.12 5.64 -4.93
C GLY A 18 -14.76 4.60 -4.00
N HIS A 19 -14.01 3.56 -3.62
CA HIS A 19 -14.51 2.59 -2.63
C HIS A 19 -14.77 3.24 -1.27
N LEU A 20 -13.89 4.13 -0.81
CA LEU A 20 -14.05 4.81 0.47
C LEU A 20 -15.27 5.74 0.47
N ASN A 21 -15.50 6.48 -0.61
CA ASN A 21 -16.70 7.30 -0.75
C ASN A 21 -17.97 6.45 -0.66
N ALA A 22 -17.99 5.28 -1.31
CA ALA A 22 -19.11 4.34 -1.20
C ALA A 22 -19.31 3.84 0.25
N VAL A 23 -18.23 3.55 1.00
CA VAL A 23 -18.33 3.21 2.44
C VAL A 23 -19.01 4.34 3.21
N ILE A 24 -18.60 5.59 2.97
CA ILE A 24 -19.17 6.77 3.65
C ILE A 24 -20.66 6.88 3.35
N GLU A 25 -21.05 6.79 2.08
CA GLU A 25 -22.45 6.83 1.65
C GLU A 25 -23.28 5.71 2.31
N MET A 26 -22.75 4.49 2.36
CA MET A 26 -23.41 3.35 3.00
C MET A 26 -23.64 3.60 4.50
N VAL A 27 -22.65 4.12 5.22
CA VAL A 27 -22.77 4.43 6.64
C VAL A 27 -23.78 5.56 6.86
N THR A 28 -23.73 6.63 6.06
CA THR A 28 -24.70 7.73 6.12
C THR A 28 -26.13 7.25 5.87
N ALA A 29 -26.33 6.30 4.96
CA ALA A 29 -27.62 5.70 4.65
C ALA A 29 -28.09 4.64 5.66
N GLY A 30 -27.28 4.31 6.68
CA GLY A 30 -27.62 3.27 7.66
C GLY A 30 -27.61 1.85 7.08
N ALA A 31 -26.76 1.58 6.09
CA ALA A 31 -26.63 0.26 5.48
C ALA A 31 -26.18 -0.81 6.50
N PRO A 32 -26.52 -2.10 6.28
CA PRO A 32 -26.10 -3.18 7.18
C PRO A 32 -24.59 -3.26 7.36
N CYS A 33 -24.12 -3.45 8.59
CA CYS A 33 -22.69 -3.52 8.93
C CYS A 33 -21.92 -4.53 8.07
N GLU A 34 -22.53 -5.67 7.74
CA GLU A 34 -21.94 -6.70 6.89
C GLU A 34 -21.59 -6.18 5.49
N GLN A 35 -22.44 -5.33 4.91
CA GLN A 35 -22.20 -4.71 3.62
C GLN A 35 -21.09 -3.64 3.73
N VAL A 36 -21.12 -2.82 4.78
CA VAL A 36 -20.09 -1.80 5.05
C VAL A 36 -18.72 -2.45 5.24
N LEU A 37 -18.65 -3.58 5.94
CA LEU A 37 -17.41 -4.34 6.16
C LEU A 37 -16.87 -4.93 4.85
N ARG A 38 -17.73 -5.50 4.00
CA ARG A 38 -17.32 -5.96 2.67
C ARG A 38 -16.71 -4.83 1.84
N GLN A 39 -17.37 -3.67 1.81
CA GLN A 39 -16.89 -2.53 1.04
C GLN A 39 -15.60 -1.94 1.63
N SER A 40 -15.46 -1.92 2.96
CA SER A 40 -14.21 -1.58 3.64
C SER A 40 -13.06 -2.51 3.25
N GLY A 41 -13.34 -3.80 3.06
CA GLY A 41 -12.39 -4.77 2.51
C GLY A 41 -11.91 -4.39 1.10
N ALA A 42 -12.79 -3.87 0.25
CA ALA A 42 -12.42 -3.38 -1.08
C ALA A 42 -11.52 -2.13 -1.02
N VAL A 43 -11.70 -1.25 -0.03
CA VAL A 43 -10.79 -0.13 0.24
C VAL A 43 -9.40 -0.65 0.61
N GLN A 44 -9.33 -1.56 1.57
CA GLN A 44 -8.06 -2.16 2.03
C GLN A 44 -7.33 -2.88 0.89
N ALA A 45 -8.05 -3.64 0.06
CA ALA A 45 -7.48 -4.33 -1.09
C ALA A 45 -6.90 -3.35 -2.13
N ALA A 46 -7.63 -2.28 -2.45
CA ALA A 46 -7.17 -1.25 -3.38
C ALA A 46 -5.92 -0.51 -2.86
N LEU A 47 -5.90 -0.14 -1.58
CA LEU A 47 -4.73 0.50 -0.94
C LEU A 47 -3.52 -0.44 -0.91
N ARG A 48 -3.72 -1.72 -0.59
CA ARG A 48 -2.65 -2.72 -0.62
C ARG A 48 -2.05 -2.88 -2.02
N ALA A 49 -2.89 -2.93 -3.05
CA ALA A 49 -2.43 -3.03 -4.43
C ALA A 49 -1.57 -1.80 -4.84
N ALA A 50 -1.97 -0.60 -4.43
CA ALA A 50 -1.18 0.61 -4.61
C ALA A 50 0.16 0.53 -3.86
N GLY A 51 0.14 0.13 -2.59
CA GLY A 51 1.33 -0.01 -1.75
C GLY A 51 2.36 -1.01 -2.30
N ILE A 52 1.91 -2.18 -2.79
CA ILE A 52 2.78 -3.16 -3.47
C ILE A 52 3.46 -2.52 -4.68
N ARG A 53 2.72 -1.75 -5.49
CA ARG A 53 3.30 -1.09 -6.67
C ARG A 53 4.34 -0.03 -6.30
N MET A 54 4.13 0.69 -5.19
CA MET A 54 5.12 1.63 -4.66
C MET A 54 6.40 0.91 -4.20
N LEU A 55 6.25 -0.22 -3.51
CA LEU A 55 7.40 -1.03 -3.08
C LEU A 55 8.19 -1.56 -4.28
N VAL A 56 7.50 -2.08 -5.30
CA VAL A 56 8.13 -2.51 -6.56
C VAL A 56 8.86 -1.35 -7.24
N CYS A 57 8.27 -0.16 -7.27
CA CYS A 57 8.93 1.03 -7.80
C CYS A 57 10.21 1.35 -7.04
N GLN A 58 10.20 1.28 -5.71
CA GLN A 58 11.40 1.51 -4.91
C GLN A 58 12.45 0.43 -5.17
N ALA A 59 12.08 -0.85 -5.10
CA ALA A 59 12.99 -1.98 -5.32
C ALA A 59 13.71 -1.90 -6.67
N ARG A 60 13.01 -1.46 -7.74
CA ARG A 60 13.63 -1.22 -9.05
C ARG A 60 14.68 -0.11 -9.02
N ARG A 61 14.45 0.96 -8.26
CA ARG A 61 15.41 2.06 -8.08
C ARG A 61 16.61 1.63 -7.24
N SER A 62 16.36 0.83 -6.20
CA SER A 62 17.40 0.21 -5.37
C SER A 62 18.32 -0.70 -6.18
N GLY A 63 17.83 -1.29 -7.27
CA GLY A 63 18.61 -2.14 -8.18
C GLY A 63 19.91 -1.51 -8.66
N ALA A 64 19.91 -0.20 -8.97
CA ALA A 64 21.13 0.52 -9.35
C ALA A 64 22.16 0.52 -8.22
N ILE A 65 21.73 0.74 -6.97
CA ILE A 65 22.62 0.72 -5.79
C ILE A 65 23.22 -0.68 -5.59
N PHE A 66 22.44 -1.74 -5.76
CA PHE A 66 22.94 -3.11 -5.61
C PHE A 66 23.95 -3.52 -6.68
N VAL A 67 23.77 -3.04 -7.91
CA VAL A 67 24.64 -3.38 -9.04
C VAL A 67 25.88 -2.49 -9.10
N GLU A 68 25.73 -1.19 -8.87
CA GLU A 68 26.75 -0.17 -9.15
C GLU A 68 27.60 0.19 -7.93
N SER A 69 27.05 0.10 -6.70
CA SER A 69 27.83 0.44 -5.50
C SER A 69 28.90 -0.61 -5.24
N SER A 70 30.13 -0.18 -5.02
CA SER A 70 31.24 -1.05 -4.60
C SER A 70 31.31 -1.21 -3.06
N ARG A 71 30.47 -0.50 -2.32
CA ARG A 71 30.52 -0.43 -0.85
C ARG A 71 29.44 -1.32 -0.24
N LEU A 72 29.84 -2.25 0.63
CA LEU A 72 28.92 -3.13 1.34
C LEU A 72 27.93 -2.34 2.23
N GLU A 73 28.42 -1.29 2.89
CA GLU A 73 27.62 -0.41 3.76
C GLU A 73 26.41 0.21 3.03
N GLU A 74 26.59 0.63 1.78
CA GLU A 74 25.53 1.25 0.98
C GLU A 74 24.47 0.21 0.57
N ARG A 75 24.90 -1.00 0.24
CA ARG A 75 24.01 -2.12 -0.08
C ARG A 75 23.22 -2.55 1.15
N GLU A 76 23.87 -2.65 2.31
CA GLU A 76 23.20 -2.99 3.57
C GLU A 76 22.16 -1.94 3.98
N ALA A 77 22.50 -0.65 3.85
CA ALA A 77 21.57 0.44 4.13
C ALA A 77 20.33 0.39 3.21
N GLU A 78 20.50 0.11 1.93
CA GLU A 78 19.37 0.01 0.99
C GLU A 78 18.52 -1.24 1.23
N LEU A 79 19.13 -2.39 1.57
CA LEU A 79 18.38 -3.58 2.01
C LEU A 79 17.53 -3.28 3.25
N LYS A 80 18.13 -2.63 4.25
CA LYS A 80 17.41 -2.24 5.48
C LYS A 80 16.21 -1.35 5.15
N ARG A 81 16.38 -0.37 4.28
CA ARG A 81 15.30 0.50 3.81
C ARG A 81 14.17 -0.28 3.13
N LEU A 82 14.48 -1.25 2.28
CA LEU A 82 13.46 -2.10 1.64
C LEU A 82 12.70 -2.95 2.66
N CYS A 83 13.39 -3.53 3.65
CA CYS A 83 12.78 -4.28 4.74
C CYS A 83 11.84 -3.40 5.59
N GLU A 84 12.22 -2.16 5.86
CA GLU A 84 11.38 -1.19 6.57
C GLU A 84 10.09 -0.86 5.79
N LEU A 85 10.21 -0.62 4.48
CA LEU A 85 9.06 -0.36 3.62
C LEU A 85 8.11 -1.56 3.51
N TYR A 86 8.66 -2.77 3.41
CA TYR A 86 7.87 -4.00 3.45
C TYR A 86 7.13 -4.15 4.79
N SER A 87 7.81 -3.86 5.90
CA SER A 87 7.21 -3.90 7.23
C SER A 87 6.05 -2.91 7.37
N ILE A 88 6.18 -1.70 6.81
CA ILE A 88 5.08 -0.72 6.75
C ILE A 88 3.88 -1.30 6.00
N LEU A 89 4.12 -1.89 4.82
CA LEU A 89 3.06 -2.47 3.99
C LEU A 89 2.31 -3.62 4.69
N ILE A 90 3.02 -4.46 5.45
CA ILE A 90 2.46 -5.63 6.13
C ILE A 90 1.85 -5.28 7.51
N ARG A 91 2.35 -4.29 8.23
CA ARG A 91 1.80 -3.95 9.56
C ARG A 91 0.34 -3.48 9.47
N TYR A 92 -0.01 -2.75 8.41
CA TYR A 92 -1.41 -2.39 8.10
C TYR A 92 -2.26 -3.55 7.57
N SER A 93 -1.67 -4.72 7.31
CA SER A 93 -2.42 -5.89 6.86
C SER A 93 -2.85 -6.84 7.96
N ASN A 94 -2.17 -6.82 9.11
CA ASN A 94 -2.33 -7.81 10.16
C ASN A 94 -3.01 -7.26 11.43
N GLN A 95 -3.42 -5.98 11.45
CA GLN A 95 -4.13 -5.36 12.59
C GLN A 95 -5.62 -5.73 12.68
N THR A 96 -6.07 -6.79 12.02
CA THR A 96 -7.42 -7.32 12.22
C THR A 96 -7.39 -8.32 13.38
N VAL A 97 -7.79 -7.88 14.59
CA VAL A 97 -8.60 -8.59 15.62
C VAL A 97 -8.21 -8.29 17.09
N ASP A 98 -7.09 -7.68 17.42
CA ASP A 98 -6.68 -7.56 18.85
C ASP A 98 -7.24 -6.35 19.65
N ASP A 99 -7.95 -5.39 19.03
CA ASP A 99 -8.45 -4.18 19.72
C ASP A 99 -9.97 -4.18 20.01
N ILE A 100 -10.63 -5.36 19.99
CA ILE A 100 -12.04 -5.50 20.39
C ILE A 100 -12.16 -6.63 21.42
N THR A 101 -11.61 -6.42 22.62
CA THR A 101 -12.02 -7.12 23.84
C THR A 101 -12.19 -6.11 24.96
#